data_AF-A0A9W4W2D5-F1
#
_entry.id   AF-A0A9W4W2D5-F1
#
_cell.length_a   1.000
_cell.length_b   1.000
_cell.length_c   1.000
_cell.angle_alpha   90.00
_cell.angle_beta   90.00
_cell.angle_gamma   90.00
#
_symmetry.space_group_name_H-M   'P 1'
#
loop_
_entity.id
_entity.type
_entity.pdbx_description
1 polymer ?
#
loop_
_entity_poly.entity_id
_entity_poly.type
_entity_poly.pdbx_seq_one_letter_code
_entity_poly.pdbx_strand_id
1 'polypeptide(L)'
;MRFDEIAKLWIQIESSKATQATKAFLQLIYITGARQSEVRLAKWEHFDFDNNIWTVSPENSKTNKAIRRSISTKMKSILDTLAMVYGRNDYLIPSSNPHQAMTTHSINRYCYRMWDHLFEKYKRPNFYLMMLADQYQLYLVKMV
;
A
#
# COMPACT_ATOMS: atom_id res chain seq x y z
N MET A 1 -8.50 1.49 14.63
CA MET A 1 -9.49 1.10 13.60
C MET A 1 -10.09 -0.23 14.00
N ARG A 2 -11.41 -0.39 13.94
CA ARG A 2 -12.07 -1.66 14.29
C ARG A 2 -11.94 -2.65 13.13
N PHE A 3 -11.94 -3.96 13.43
CA PHE A 3 -11.79 -5.00 12.39
C PHE A 3 -12.85 -4.92 11.28
N ASP A 4 -14.08 -4.52 11.63
CA ASP A 4 -15.17 -4.35 10.66
C ASP A 4 -14.92 -3.19 9.68
N GLU A 5 -14.23 -2.14 10.12
CA GLU A 5 -13.85 -1.01 9.27
C GLU A 5 -12.79 -1.42 8.26
N ILE A 6 -11.83 -2.26 8.66
CA ILE A 6 -10.80 -2.81 7.77
C ILE A 6 -11.44 -3.70 6.70
N ALA A 7 -12.38 -4.57 7.09
CA ALA A 7 -13.08 -5.44 6.18
C ALA A 7 -13.90 -4.65 5.14
N LYS A 8 -14.65 -3.63 5.57
CA LYS A 8 -15.42 -2.76 4.66
C LYS A 8 -14.51 -2.08 3.64
N LEU A 9 -13.38 -1.57 4.10
CA LEU A 9 -12.39 -0.88 3.28
C LEU A 9 -11.77 -1.80 2.23
N TRP A 10 -11.42 -3.01 2.63
CA TRP A 10 -10.92 -4.04 1.73
C TRP A 10 -11.93 -4.37 0.62
N ILE A 11 -13.18 -4.60 0.99
CA ILE A 11 -14.27 -4.87 0.04
C ILE A 11 -14.48 -3.70 -0.93
N GLN A 12 -14.41 -2.46 -0.44
CA GLN A 12 -14.52 -1.28 -1.31
C GLN A 12 -13.38 -1.24 -2.34
N ILE A 13 -12.14 -1.51 -1.93
CA ILE A 13 -10.99 -1.58 -2.85
C ILE A 13 -11.20 -2.62 -3.93
N GLU A 14 -11.58 -3.84 -3.55
CA GLU A 14 -11.80 -4.93 -4.51
C GLU A 14 -12.94 -4.63 -5.48
N SER A 15 -14.06 -4.10 -4.98
CA SER A 15 -15.26 -3.77 -5.78
C SER A 15 -15.09 -2.52 -6.66
N SER A 16 -14.07 -1.69 -6.42
CA SER A 16 -13.91 -0.43 -7.14
C SER A 16 -13.52 -0.62 -8.62
N LYS A 17 -13.77 0.41 -9.43
CA LYS A 17 -13.28 0.51 -10.83
C LYS A 17 -11.83 1.03 -10.93
N ALA A 18 -11.08 1.03 -9.83
CA ALA A 18 -9.68 1.45 -9.84
C ALA A 18 -8.81 0.46 -10.63
N THR A 19 -7.66 0.92 -11.10
CA THR A 19 -6.68 0.08 -11.80
C THR A 19 -6.11 -0.99 -10.85
N GLN A 20 -5.60 -2.08 -11.42
CA GLN A 20 -4.95 -3.14 -10.63
C GLN A 20 -3.78 -2.59 -9.80
N ALA A 21 -2.97 -1.70 -10.37
CA ALA A 21 -1.94 -0.96 -9.65
C ALA A 21 -2.47 -0.27 -8.39
N THR A 22 -3.53 0.54 -8.50
CA THR A 22 -4.08 1.28 -7.35
C THR A 22 -4.65 0.32 -6.29
N LYS A 23 -5.35 -0.74 -6.71
CA LYS A 23 -5.89 -1.74 -5.77
C LYS A 23 -4.78 -2.44 -5.01
N ALA A 24 -3.79 -2.97 -5.72
CA ALA A 24 -2.67 -3.70 -5.13
C ALA A 24 -1.85 -2.78 -4.22
N PHE A 25 -1.59 -1.54 -4.62
CA PHE A 25 -0.91 -0.54 -3.82
C PHE A 25 -1.57 -0.34 -2.45
N LEU A 26 -2.88 -0.13 -2.45
CA LEU A 26 -3.65 0.08 -1.23
C LEU A 26 -3.66 -1.18 -0.36
N GLN A 27 -3.93 -2.34 -0.97
CA GLN A 27 -3.91 -3.63 -0.27
C GLN A 27 -2.57 -3.91 0.41
N LEU A 28 -1.45 -3.59 -0.27
CA LEU A 28 -0.11 -3.72 0.29
C LEU A 28 0.09 -2.81 1.50
N ILE A 29 -0.35 -1.54 1.44
CA ILE A 29 -0.32 -0.64 2.61
C ILE A 29 -1.10 -1.26 3.78
N TYR A 30 -2.31 -1.79 3.53
CA TYR A 30 -3.14 -2.34 4.61
C TYR A 30 -2.55 -3.57 5.27
N ILE A 31 -1.99 -4.52 4.50
CA ILE A 31 -1.48 -5.77 5.06
C ILE A 31 -0.07 -5.62 5.66
N THR A 32 0.72 -4.66 5.19
CA THR A 32 2.11 -4.48 5.63
C THR A 32 2.29 -3.35 6.64
N GLY A 33 1.34 -2.41 6.71
CA GLY A 33 1.49 -1.16 7.46
C GLY A 33 2.64 -0.28 6.95
N ALA A 34 3.18 -0.57 5.76
CA ALA A 34 4.28 0.18 5.18
C ALA A 34 3.82 1.57 4.72
N ARG A 35 4.76 2.51 4.68
CA ARG A 35 4.45 3.87 4.22
C ARG A 35 4.16 3.88 2.73
N GLN A 36 3.39 4.88 2.30
CA GLN A 36 3.08 5.10 0.88
C GLN A 36 4.36 5.14 0.02
N SER A 37 5.40 5.85 0.48
CA SER A 37 6.69 5.93 -0.22
C SER A 37 7.38 4.57 -0.34
N GLU A 38 7.35 3.76 0.72
CA GLU A 38 8.02 2.45 0.78
C GLU A 38 7.39 1.47 -0.22
N VAL A 39 6.06 1.43 -0.29
CA VAL A 39 5.34 0.59 -1.26
C VAL A 39 5.54 1.12 -2.68
N ARG A 40 5.48 2.45 -2.88
CA ARG A 40 5.57 3.07 -4.20
C ARG A 40 6.94 2.85 -4.84
N LEU A 41 7.99 2.95 -4.03
CA LEU A 41 9.38 2.81 -4.46
C LEU A 41 9.91 1.37 -4.30
N ALA A 42 9.05 0.42 -3.95
CA ALA A 42 9.43 -0.98 -3.88
C ALA A 42 9.81 -1.49 -5.28
N LYS A 43 10.91 -2.23 -5.35
CA LYS A 43 11.40 -2.91 -6.54
C LYS A 43 11.35 -4.41 -6.34
N TRP A 44 11.29 -5.17 -7.43
CA TRP A 44 11.27 -6.64 -7.36
C TRP A 44 12.49 -7.22 -6.64
N GLU A 45 13.67 -6.61 -6.80
CA GLU A 45 14.91 -7.00 -6.12
C GLU A 45 14.86 -6.83 -4.58
N HIS A 46 13.90 -6.07 -4.07
CA HIS A 46 13.70 -5.91 -2.63
C HIS A 46 12.99 -7.11 -1.97
N PHE A 47 12.46 -8.04 -2.78
CA PHE A 47 11.69 -9.19 -2.31
C PHE A 47 12.50 -10.47 -2.48
N ASP A 48 12.89 -11.04 -1.35
CA ASP A 48 13.45 -12.38 -1.25
C ASP A 48 12.30 -13.39 -1.08
N PHE A 49 11.92 -14.02 -2.19
CA PHE A 49 10.81 -14.97 -2.21
C PHE A 49 11.16 -16.34 -1.62
N ASP A 50 12.46 -16.66 -1.52
CA ASP A 50 12.93 -17.93 -0.95
C ASP A 50 12.82 -17.89 0.58
N ASN A 51 13.22 -16.77 1.17
CA ASN A 51 13.11 -16.53 2.62
C ASN A 51 11.79 -15.87 3.03
N ASN A 52 10.93 -15.51 2.07
CA ASN A 52 9.69 -14.74 2.27
C ASN A 52 9.92 -13.42 3.03
N ILE A 53 10.91 -12.63 2.57
CA ILE A 53 11.29 -11.35 3.19
C ILE A 53 11.17 -10.23 2.16
N TRP A 54 10.47 -9.16 2.54
CA TRP A 54 10.55 -7.86 1.87
C TRP A 54 11.47 -6.94 2.65
N THR A 55 12.53 -6.45 2.01
CA THR A 55 13.47 -5.49 2.59
C THR A 55 13.23 -4.10 2.01
N VAL A 56 12.80 -3.15 2.85
CA VAL A 56 12.71 -1.74 2.46
C VAL A 56 14.08 -1.10 2.65
N SER A 57 14.66 -0.61 1.55
CA SER A 57 16.00 -0.02 1.56
C SER A 57 16.12 1.22 2.46
N PRO A 58 17.30 1.46 3.06
CA PRO A 58 17.57 2.61 3.91
C PRO A 58 17.24 3.95 3.24
N GLU A 59 17.54 4.11 1.94
CA GLU A 59 17.24 5.34 1.19
C GLU A 59 15.74 5.69 1.14
N ASN A 60 14.87 4.69 1.36
CA ASN A 60 13.42 4.85 1.36
C ASN A 60 12.82 4.88 2.78
N SER A 61 13.67 4.78 3.82
CA SER A 61 13.28 4.76 5.23
C SER A 61 13.58 6.11 5.89
N LYS A 62 12.60 6.69 6.59
CA LYS A 62 12.80 7.93 7.37
C LYS A 62 13.90 7.85 8.43
N THR A 63 14.26 6.63 8.84
CA THR A 63 15.29 6.38 9.87
C THR A 63 16.64 6.00 9.27
N ASN A 64 16.75 5.96 7.94
CA ASN A 64 17.93 5.47 7.21
C ASN A 64 18.38 4.06 7.66
N LYS A 65 17.41 3.25 8.10
CA LYS A 65 17.60 1.84 8.48
C LYS A 65 16.75 0.97 7.60
N ALA A 66 17.33 -0.13 7.14
CA ALA A 66 16.61 -1.16 6.42
C ALA A 66 15.53 -1.77 7.32
N ILE A 67 14.31 -1.91 6.79
CA ILE A 67 13.20 -2.54 7.51
C ILE A 67 12.87 -3.85 6.79
N ARG A 68 12.96 -4.96 7.50
CA ARG A 68 12.58 -6.29 6.99
C ARG A 68 11.16 -6.62 7.43
N ARG A 69 10.33 -7.05 6.48
CA ARG A 69 8.95 -7.47 6.70
C ARG A 69 8.75 -8.87 6.13
N SER A 70 7.98 -9.72 6.80
CA SER A 70 7.62 -11.04 6.27
C SER A 70 6.61 -10.91 5.13
N ILE A 71 6.83 -11.66 4.06
CA ILE A 71 5.86 -11.81 2.96
C ILE A 71 4.80 -12.81 3.40
N SER A 72 3.60 -12.32 3.74
CA SER A 72 2.46 -13.19 4.06
C SER A 72 1.89 -13.86 2.81
N THR A 73 1.11 -14.93 2.98
CA THR A 73 0.41 -15.60 1.87
C THR A 73 -0.43 -14.62 1.05
N LYS A 74 -1.14 -13.71 1.72
CA LYS A 74 -1.97 -12.70 1.04
C LYS A 74 -1.12 -11.69 0.27
N MET A 75 0.02 -11.28 0.83
CA MET A 75 0.97 -10.42 0.14
C MET A 75 1.52 -11.10 -1.11
N LYS A 76 1.92 -12.37 -1.00
CA LYS A 76 2.42 -13.16 -2.12
C LYS A 76 1.41 -13.23 -3.27
N SER A 77 0.13 -13.47 -2.98
CA SER A 77 -0.92 -13.46 -4.03
C SER A 77 -1.05 -12.12 -4.75
N ILE A 78 -0.88 -11.00 -4.03
CA ILE A 78 -0.89 -9.66 -4.63
C ILE A 78 0.35 -9.45 -5.49
N LEU A 79 1.52 -9.86 -5.01
CA LEU A 79 2.77 -9.81 -5.77
C LEU A 79 2.67 -10.66 -7.04
N ASP A 80 2.17 -11.89 -6.98
CA ASP A 80 2.00 -12.75 -8.16
C ASP A 80 1.06 -12.11 -9.18
N THR A 81 -0.02 -11.46 -8.72
CA THR A 81 -0.92 -10.70 -9.60
C THR A 81 -0.20 -9.53 -10.28
N LEU A 82 0.62 -8.78 -9.53
CA LEU A 82 1.42 -7.68 -10.09
C LEU A 82 2.45 -8.20 -11.10
N ALA A 83 3.09 -9.34 -10.82
CA ALA A 83 4.05 -9.97 -11.73
C ALA A 83 3.39 -10.40 -13.05
N MET A 84 2.16 -10.91 -13.00
CA MET A 84 1.40 -11.26 -14.21
C MET A 84 1.03 -10.04 -15.05
N VAL A 85 0.72 -8.91 -14.42
CA VAL A 85 0.25 -7.70 -15.12
C VAL A 85 1.40 -6.83 -15.63
N TYR A 86 2.47 -6.68 -14.85
CA TYR A 86 3.56 -5.74 -15.12
C TYR A 86 4.91 -6.42 -15.37
N GLY A 87 5.00 -7.75 -15.20
CA GLY A 87 6.26 -8.46 -15.16
C GLY A 87 7.03 -8.22 -13.87
N ARG A 88 8.28 -8.71 -13.83
CA ARG A 88 9.21 -8.53 -12.70
C ARG A 88 10.37 -7.60 -13.06
N ASN A 89 10.04 -6.42 -13.58
CA ASN A 89 11.03 -5.47 -14.10
C ASN A 89 11.10 -4.21 -13.23
N ASP A 90 12.24 -4.02 -12.56
CA ASP A 90 12.56 -2.84 -11.74
C ASP A 90 11.49 -2.59 -10.65
N TYR A 91 10.60 -1.61 -10.83
CA TYR A 91 9.57 -1.26 -9.85
C TYR A 91 8.46 -2.31 -9.74
N LEU A 92 7.99 -2.53 -8.50
CA LEU A 92 6.86 -3.40 -8.20
C LEU A 92 5.56 -2.90 -8.87
N ILE A 93 5.36 -1.58 -8.87
CA ILE A 93 4.21 -0.92 -9.51
C ILE A 93 4.74 0.24 -10.37
N PRO A 94 4.97 0.01 -11.68
CA PRO A 94 5.49 1.04 -12.56
C PRO A 94 4.42 2.08 -12.94
N SER A 95 4.88 3.22 -13.42
CA SER A 95 4.07 4.20 -14.16
C SER A 95 3.90 3.77 -15.63
N SER A 96 3.40 4.67 -16.48
CA SER A 96 3.44 4.46 -17.94
C SER A 96 4.87 4.29 -18.47
N ASN A 97 5.87 4.86 -17.78
CA ASN A 97 7.29 4.53 -17.97
C ASN A 97 7.69 3.42 -16.98
N PRO A 98 8.12 2.24 -17.44
CA PRO A 98 8.54 1.12 -16.60
C PRO A 98 9.68 1.44 -15.63
N HIS A 99 10.55 2.40 -15.97
CA HIS A 99 11.69 2.83 -15.13
C HIS A 99 11.32 3.91 -14.12
N GLN A 100 10.03 4.20 -13.95
CA GLN A 100 9.54 5.16 -12.97
C GLN A 100 8.42 4.52 -12.15
N ALA A 101 8.47 4.72 -10.84
CA ALA A 101 7.40 4.31 -9.94
C ALA A 101 6.06 5.01 -10.26
N MET A 102 4.95 4.36 -9.92
CA MET A 102 3.63 4.97 -10.06
C MET A 102 3.53 6.33 -9.36
N THR A 103 2.76 7.25 -9.93
CA THR A 103 2.52 8.56 -9.30
C THR A 103 1.52 8.46 -8.15
N THR A 104 1.60 9.40 -7.21
CA THR A 104 0.66 9.49 -6.07
C THR A 104 -0.73 9.98 -6.48
N HIS A 105 -0.88 10.58 -7.66
CA HIS A 105 -2.11 11.26 -8.07
C HIS A 105 -3.32 10.31 -8.14
N SER A 106 -3.18 9.16 -8.80
CA SER A 106 -4.24 8.16 -8.93
C SER A 106 -4.66 7.57 -7.59
N ILE A 107 -3.69 7.40 -6.67
CA ILE A 107 -3.92 6.95 -5.30
C ILE A 107 -4.71 8.02 -4.54
N ASN A 108 -4.22 9.25 -4.51
CA ASN A 108 -4.87 10.36 -3.80
C ASN A 108 -6.31 10.56 -4.27
N ARG A 109 -6.54 10.57 -5.59
CA ARG A 109 -7.88 10.70 -6.17
C ARG A 109 -8.80 9.55 -5.76
N TYR A 110 -8.28 8.31 -5.72
CA TYR A 110 -9.03 7.18 -5.21
C TYR A 110 -9.38 7.36 -3.72
N CYS A 111 -8.41 7.78 -2.91
CA CYS A 111 -8.58 8.01 -1.48
C CYS A 111 -9.67 9.04 -1.19
N TYR A 112 -9.68 10.16 -1.91
CA TYR A 112 -10.73 11.17 -1.80
C TYR A 112 -12.11 10.60 -2.11
N ARG A 113 -12.27 9.93 -3.27
CA ARG A 113 -13.56 9.35 -3.68
C ARG A 113 -14.08 8.29 -2.73
N MET A 114 -13.18 7.43 -2.25
CA MET A 114 -13.53 6.41 -1.28
C MET A 114 -13.92 7.04 0.05
N TRP A 115 -13.23 8.09 0.48
CA TRP A 115 -13.60 8.83 1.69
C TRP A 115 -14.97 9.48 1.55
N ASP A 116 -15.26 10.17 0.44
CA ASP A 116 -16.58 10.78 0.21
C ASP A 116 -17.69 9.72 0.31
N HIS A 117 -17.49 8.57 -0.33
CA HIS A 117 -18.46 7.46 -0.28
C HIS A 117 -18.64 6.90 1.13
N LEU A 118 -17.55 6.65 1.86
CA LEU A 118 -17.60 6.11 3.22
C LEU A 118 -18.15 7.13 4.22
N PHE A 119 -17.84 8.41 4.05
CA PHE A 119 -18.35 9.49 4.86
C PHE A 119 -19.85 9.68 4.64
N GLU A 120 -20.31 9.68 3.39
CA GLU A 120 -21.73 9.78 3.06
C GLU A 120 -22.51 8.60 3.66
N LYS A 121 -22.02 7.38 3.44
CA LYS A 121 -22.70 6.13 3.81
C LYS A 121 -22.62 5.80 5.30
N TYR A 122 -21.50 6.09 5.96
CA TYR A 122 -21.25 5.67 7.35
C TYR A 122 -21.00 6.83 8.32
N LYS A 123 -20.96 8.09 7.86
CA LYS A 123 -20.71 9.31 8.66
C LYS A 123 -19.41 9.25 9.48
N ARG A 124 -18.33 8.72 8.90
CA ARG A 124 -17.03 8.53 9.56
C ARG A 124 -15.93 9.42 8.97
N PRO A 125 -15.42 10.44 9.70
CA PRO A 125 -14.43 11.39 9.16
C PRO A 125 -12.97 10.86 9.12
N ASN A 126 -12.61 9.86 9.94
CA ASN A 126 -11.20 9.51 10.19
C ASN A 126 -10.51 8.60 9.14
N PHE A 127 -11.22 8.14 8.11
CA PHE A 127 -10.66 7.19 7.12
C PHE A 127 -9.57 7.80 6.23
N TYR A 128 -9.67 9.10 5.94
CA TYR A 128 -8.76 9.84 5.06
C TYR A 128 -7.34 9.98 5.66
N LEU A 129 -7.27 10.11 6.99
CA LEU A 129 -6.02 10.29 7.72
C LEU A 129 -5.11 9.05 7.67
N MET A 130 -5.64 7.84 7.47
CA MET A 130 -4.80 6.63 7.39
C MET A 130 -4.01 6.50 6.08
N MET A 131 -4.55 7.00 4.96
CA MET A 131 -3.95 6.79 3.64
C MET A 131 -3.01 7.91 3.19
N LEU A 132 -3.12 9.08 3.82
CA LEU A 132 -2.19 10.20 3.64
C LEU A 132 -1.19 10.34 4.79
N ALA A 133 -1.23 9.43 5.76
CA ALA A 133 -0.44 9.56 6.96
C ALA A 133 1.03 9.20 6.75
N ASP A 134 1.79 10.23 6.42
CA ASP A 134 3.11 10.45 7.00
C ASP A 134 3.09 10.57 8.55
N GLN A 135 1.91 10.60 9.19
CA GLN A 135 1.69 10.88 10.61
C GLN A 135 1.19 9.70 11.49
N TYR A 136 0.91 8.51 10.95
CA TYR A 136 0.34 7.40 11.77
C TYR A 136 1.35 6.78 12.73
N GLN A 137 2.64 6.97 12.47
CA GLN A 137 3.68 6.52 13.38
C GLN A 137 3.67 7.31 14.71
N LEU A 138 3.14 8.55 14.72
CA LEU A 138 2.93 9.31 15.96
C LEU A 138 1.74 8.80 16.78
N TYR A 139 0.78 8.11 16.16
CA TYR A 139 -0.42 7.62 16.83
C TYR A 139 -0.20 6.24 17.49
N LEU A 140 0.65 5.38 16.91
CA LEU A 140 1.01 4.09 17.52
C LEU A 140 2.05 4.22 18.64
N VAL A 141 2.93 5.22 18.59
CA VAL A 141 3.94 5.46 19.65
C VAL A 141 3.34 6.14 20.90
N LYS A 142 2.13 6.70 20.81
CA LYS A 142 1.42 7.33 21.95
C LYS A 142 0.43 6.42 22.69
N MET A 143 0.38 5.13 22.32
CA MET A 143 -0.45 4.13 23.02
C MET A 143 0.39 3.06 23.75
N VAL A 144 1.62 3.41 24.13
CA VAL A 144 2.41 2.71 25.15
C VAL A 144 2.80 3.72 26.22
#